data_AF-A0A645G3S9-F1
#
_entry.id   AF-A0A645G3S9-F1
#
_cell.length_a   1.000
_cell.length_b   1.000
_cell.length_c   1.000
_cell.angle_alpha   90.00
_cell.angle_beta   90.00
_cell.angle_gamma   90.00
#
_symmetry.space_group_name_H-M   'P 1'
#
loop_
_entity.id
_entity.type
_entity.pdbx_description
1 polymer ?
#
loop_
_entity_poly.entity_id
_entity_poly.type
_entity_poly.pdbx_seq_one_letter_code
_entity_poly.pdbx_strand_id
1 'polypeptide(L)'
;MNEVGNLGVKVTDQKDICTKSAILWKGIPKEKISELVQQFQSHRWNLNYQSEALSKYIIEDEDNQKWDVAIVSKEQGKDMGIELYSETDPKLKVYRQRRTATIFPDENLIKIGKKSVRVGPGQITQIGLTKEKIEEIRGTWKINNPNSTNNPPDTRFLSVERTPLLLIYSLVVEMVDKDGNQAPIWNGETVYAIGLGFPLLENESPGKCVQYIYNPVAARSFLGIDENMMDSSEEDDE
;
A
#
# COMPACT_ATOMS: atom_id res chain seq x y z
N MET A 1 25.09 10.20 -10.82
CA MET A 1 24.18 11.35 -10.77
C MET A 1 23.43 11.43 -12.08
N ASN A 2 22.29 10.76 -12.16
CA ASN A 2 21.32 10.92 -13.24
C ASN A 2 20.04 10.18 -12.82
N GLU A 3 18.87 10.68 -13.24
CA GLU A 3 17.72 9.85 -13.62
C GLU A 3 16.69 9.36 -12.58
N VAL A 4 16.01 10.28 -11.86
CA VAL A 4 14.57 10.04 -11.58
C VAL A 4 13.71 10.49 -12.78
N GLY A 5 14.20 11.48 -13.54
CA GLY A 5 13.52 12.04 -14.72
C GLY A 5 13.48 11.12 -15.95
N ASN A 6 14.39 10.15 -16.08
CA ASN A 6 14.39 9.20 -17.21
C ASN A 6 13.64 7.90 -16.92
N LEU A 7 13.20 7.68 -15.68
CA LEU A 7 12.45 6.47 -15.32
C LEU A 7 10.97 6.59 -15.67
N GLY A 8 10.41 7.80 -15.69
CA GLY A 8 9.03 8.01 -16.12
C GLY A 8 8.63 9.48 -16.03
N VAL A 9 7.38 9.75 -16.41
CA VAL A 9 6.90 11.13 -16.57
C VAL A 9 6.19 11.57 -15.30
N LYS A 10 6.74 12.59 -14.64
CA LYS A 10 6.07 13.25 -13.51
C LYS A 10 4.82 13.97 -14.01
N VAL A 11 3.68 13.70 -13.38
CA VAL A 11 2.42 14.41 -13.65
C VAL A 11 2.45 15.71 -12.86
N THR A 12 2.70 16.83 -13.54
CA THR A 12 2.79 18.14 -12.86
C THR A 12 1.50 18.93 -12.93
N ASP A 13 0.73 18.87 -14.04
CA ASP A 13 -0.35 19.85 -14.28
C ASP A 13 -1.55 19.30 -15.09
N GLN A 14 -1.82 17.99 -15.05
CA GLN A 14 -2.99 17.44 -15.73
C GLN A 14 -4.24 17.58 -14.87
N LYS A 15 -5.04 18.62 -15.14
CA LYS A 15 -6.30 18.93 -14.43
C LYS A 15 -7.28 17.76 -14.41
N ASP A 16 -7.18 16.84 -15.36
CA ASP A 16 -8.14 15.75 -15.53
C ASP A 16 -7.70 14.46 -14.84
N ILE A 17 -6.45 14.37 -14.38
CA ILE A 17 -5.96 13.23 -13.62
C ILE A 17 -6.15 13.45 -12.12
N CYS A 18 -6.67 12.44 -11.44
CA CYS A 18 -6.77 12.45 -9.99
C CYS A 18 -5.40 12.19 -9.36
N THR A 19 -4.96 13.08 -8.46
CA THR A 19 -3.70 12.92 -7.71
C THR A 19 -3.91 12.78 -6.20
N LYS A 20 -5.07 13.13 -5.62
CA LYS A 20 -5.40 13.01 -4.19
C LYS A 20 -4.25 13.40 -3.24
N SER A 21 -3.62 14.54 -3.52
CA SER A 21 -2.48 15.07 -2.73
C SER A 21 -1.20 14.23 -2.83
N ALA A 22 -1.11 13.27 -3.75
CA ALA A 22 0.10 12.53 -4.07
C ALA A 22 0.87 13.16 -5.22
N ILE A 23 2.17 12.89 -5.25
CA ILE A 23 3.03 13.22 -6.38
C ILE A 23 3.13 11.97 -7.24
N LEU A 24 2.62 12.06 -8.48
CA LEU A 24 2.44 10.92 -9.37
C LEU A 24 3.48 10.92 -10.49
N TRP A 25 4.10 9.77 -10.72
CA TRP A 25 4.87 9.43 -11.91
C TRP A 25 4.17 8.33 -12.68
N LYS A 26 4.10 8.48 -14.00
CA LYS A 26 3.56 7.47 -14.90
C LYS A 26 4.67 6.82 -15.70
N GLY A 27 4.48 5.54 -16.00
CA GLY A 27 5.30 4.82 -16.97
C GLY A 27 6.65 4.32 -16.44
N ILE A 28 6.76 4.09 -15.13
CA ILE A 28 7.98 3.56 -14.52
C ILE A 28 8.17 2.09 -14.95
N PRO A 29 9.37 1.68 -15.44
CA PRO A 29 9.65 0.29 -15.81
C PRO A 29 9.43 -0.68 -14.64
N LYS A 30 8.80 -1.82 -14.92
CA LYS A 30 8.51 -2.86 -13.90
C LYS A 30 9.76 -3.36 -13.19
N GLU A 31 10.93 -3.33 -13.85
CA GLU A 31 12.22 -3.73 -13.28
C GLU A 31 12.56 -2.91 -12.03
N LYS A 32 12.27 -1.60 -12.07
CA LYS A 32 12.52 -0.69 -10.94
C LYS A 32 11.54 -0.92 -9.80
N ILE A 33 10.32 -1.33 -10.11
CA ILE A 33 9.30 -1.67 -9.12
C ILE A 33 9.67 -2.99 -8.44
N SER A 34 10.05 -4.00 -9.23
CA SER A 34 10.53 -5.30 -8.75
C SER A 34 11.75 -5.16 -7.82
N GLU A 35 12.72 -4.32 -8.20
CA GLU A 35 13.89 -3.99 -7.37
C GLU A 35 13.47 -3.37 -6.02
N LEU A 36 12.58 -2.37 -6.04
CA LEU A 36 12.07 -1.73 -4.82
C LEU A 36 11.31 -2.71 -3.93
N VAL A 37 10.44 -3.54 -4.50
CA VAL A 37 9.66 -4.55 -3.77
C VAL A 37 10.57 -5.61 -3.16
N GLN A 38 11.63 -6.01 -3.86
CA GLN A 38 12.59 -6.98 -3.33
C GLN A 38 13.39 -6.41 -2.15
N GLN A 39 13.79 -5.13 -2.23
CA GLN A 39 14.59 -4.45 -1.20
C GLN A 39 13.74 -3.98 0.00
N PHE A 40 12.42 -3.89 -0.13
CA PHE A 40 11.54 -3.44 0.94
C PHE A 40 11.48 -4.48 2.07
N GLN A 41 12.00 -4.11 3.24
CA GLN A 41 12.02 -4.96 4.42
C GLN A 41 10.69 -4.86 5.19
N SER A 42 9.91 -5.95 5.18
CA SER A 42 8.77 -6.10 6.10
C SER A 42 9.10 -7.07 7.24
N HIS A 43 8.40 -6.92 8.38
CA HIS A 43 8.53 -7.88 9.48
C HIS A 43 8.19 -9.31 9.02
N ARG A 44 8.86 -10.32 9.58
CA ARG A 44 8.72 -11.75 9.20
C ARG A 44 7.29 -12.30 9.34
N TRP A 45 6.45 -11.64 10.14
CA TRP A 45 5.05 -12.02 10.39
C TRP A 45 4.06 -11.32 9.47
N ASN A 46 4.51 -10.42 8.60
CA ASN A 46 3.68 -9.93 7.50
C ASN A 46 3.60 -10.98 6.41
N LEU A 47 2.90 -12.10 6.69
CA LEU A 47 2.80 -13.23 5.77
C LEU A 47 2.34 -12.76 4.38
N ASN A 48 1.40 -11.80 4.34
CA ASN A 48 0.85 -11.21 3.11
C ASN A 48 1.88 -10.49 2.22
N TYR A 49 3.10 -10.24 2.70
CA TYR A 49 4.17 -9.63 1.93
C TYR A 49 5.38 -10.57 1.83
N GLN A 50 5.42 -11.31 0.73
CA GLN A 50 6.55 -12.15 0.34
C GLN A 50 7.35 -11.41 -0.73
N SER A 51 8.36 -10.64 -0.31
CA SER A 51 9.11 -9.73 -1.20
C SER A 51 9.67 -10.45 -2.43
N GLU A 52 10.19 -11.67 -2.27
CA GLU A 52 10.72 -12.49 -3.36
C GLU A 52 9.62 -12.91 -4.35
N ALA A 53 8.52 -13.46 -3.87
CA ALA A 53 7.41 -13.91 -4.72
C ALA A 53 6.73 -12.74 -5.44
N LEU A 54 6.54 -11.61 -4.75
CA LEU A 54 5.95 -10.40 -5.34
C LEU A 54 6.88 -9.76 -6.37
N SER A 55 8.17 -9.67 -6.08
CA SER A 55 9.17 -9.18 -7.05
C SER A 55 9.20 -10.05 -8.30
N LYS A 56 9.18 -11.38 -8.13
CA LYS A 56 9.14 -12.34 -9.23
C LYS A 56 7.87 -12.20 -10.07
N TYR A 57 6.71 -12.07 -9.43
CA TYR A 57 5.45 -11.85 -10.14
C TYR A 57 5.50 -10.58 -11.00
N ILE A 58 6.02 -9.48 -10.45
CA ILE A 58 6.11 -8.20 -11.17
C ILE A 58 7.03 -8.32 -12.39
N ILE A 59 8.18 -8.99 -12.27
CA ILE A 59 9.12 -9.08 -13.39
C ILE A 59 8.64 -10.06 -14.47
N GLU A 60 7.95 -11.12 -14.10
CA GLU A 60 7.39 -12.11 -15.03
C GLU A 60 6.09 -11.65 -15.71
N ASP A 61 5.45 -10.58 -15.21
CA ASP A 61 4.24 -10.01 -15.82
C ASP A 61 4.54 -9.41 -17.21
N GLU A 62 4.09 -10.09 -18.27
CA GLU A 62 4.26 -9.65 -19.65
C GLU A 62 3.26 -8.55 -20.05
N ASP A 63 2.11 -8.47 -19.39
CA ASP A 63 1.05 -7.52 -19.74
C ASP A 63 1.31 -6.14 -19.13
N ASN A 64 1.94 -6.09 -17.94
CA ASN A 64 2.21 -4.84 -17.22
C ASN A 64 3.69 -4.45 -17.19
N GLN A 65 4.20 -4.00 -18.34
CA GLN A 65 5.58 -3.53 -18.48
C GLN A 65 5.88 -2.22 -17.71
N LYS A 66 4.84 -1.45 -17.38
CA LYS A 66 4.96 -0.11 -16.80
C LYS A 66 4.00 0.08 -15.64
N TRP A 67 4.46 0.85 -14.66
CA TRP A 67 3.76 1.14 -13.43
C TRP A 67 3.58 2.64 -13.24
N ASP A 68 2.47 3.00 -12.61
CA ASP A 68 2.28 4.31 -12.02
C ASP A 68 2.79 4.28 -10.58
N VAL A 69 3.55 5.30 -10.17
CA VAL A 69 4.10 5.43 -8.82
C VAL A 69 3.58 6.71 -8.21
N ALA A 70 2.89 6.61 -7.07
CA ALA A 70 2.40 7.76 -6.34
C ALA A 70 3.02 7.84 -4.95
N ILE A 71 3.72 8.95 -4.70
CA ILE A 71 4.23 9.27 -3.37
C ILE A 71 3.16 10.08 -2.65
N VAL A 72 2.52 9.45 -1.67
CA VAL A 72 1.33 10.02 -1.01
C VAL A 72 1.78 11.07 -0.01
N SER A 73 1.48 12.33 -0.33
CA SER A 73 1.64 13.45 0.58
C SER A 73 0.27 13.84 1.15
N LYS A 74 0.25 14.45 2.32
CA LYS A 74 -0.96 15.15 2.79
C LYS A 74 -1.09 16.51 2.10
N GLU A 75 -2.33 16.98 1.93
CA GLU A 75 -2.61 18.41 1.82
C GLU A 75 -2.14 19.10 3.11
N GLN A 76 -1.47 20.25 2.95
CA GLN A 76 -0.80 21.00 4.00
C GLN A 76 -1.61 21.06 5.31
N GLY A 77 -1.12 20.45 6.39
CA GLY A 77 -1.86 20.38 7.64
C GLY A 77 -1.23 19.51 8.73
N LYS A 78 -0.65 20.20 9.71
CA LYS A 78 0.07 19.78 10.93
C LYS A 78 1.47 19.18 10.75
N ASP A 79 2.34 19.71 11.59
CA ASP A 79 3.81 19.70 11.66
C ASP A 79 4.44 18.31 11.87
N MET A 80 4.20 17.39 10.94
CA MET A 80 4.74 16.03 11.01
C MET A 80 6.13 15.89 10.35
N GLY A 81 6.74 17.02 9.97
CA GLY A 81 7.99 17.06 9.22
C GLY A 81 7.83 16.80 7.72
N ILE A 82 8.91 17.05 7.00
CA ILE A 82 9.03 16.88 5.55
C ILE A 82 10.07 15.79 5.29
N GLU A 83 9.72 14.84 4.42
CA GLU A 83 10.67 13.89 3.86
C GLU A 83 11.23 14.43 2.54
N LEU A 84 12.55 14.33 2.37
CA LEU A 84 13.25 14.73 1.15
C LEU A 84 13.59 13.49 0.33
N TYR A 85 12.88 13.31 -0.78
CA TYR A 85 13.09 12.18 -1.70
C TYR A 85 14.15 12.46 -2.78
N SER A 86 14.65 13.69 -2.85
CA SER A 86 15.75 14.04 -3.74
C SER A 86 16.67 15.06 -3.09
N GLU A 87 17.97 14.83 -3.24
CA GLU A 87 19.02 15.78 -2.89
C GLU A 87 19.23 16.82 -3.99
N THR A 88 18.77 16.57 -5.22
CA THR A 88 18.90 17.48 -6.37
C THR A 88 17.81 18.56 -6.36
N ASP A 89 18.18 19.79 -6.70
CA ASP A 89 17.25 20.93 -6.77
C ASP A 89 16.41 20.90 -8.07
N PRO A 90 15.08 21.16 -8.06
CA PRO A 90 14.24 21.36 -6.88
C PRO A 90 14.08 20.08 -6.05
N LYS A 91 14.37 20.18 -4.75
CA LYS A 91 14.22 19.05 -3.81
C LYS A 91 12.77 18.57 -3.79
N LEU A 92 12.59 17.25 -3.90
CA LEU A 92 11.27 16.63 -3.82
C LEU A 92 10.84 16.53 -2.36
N LYS A 93 9.95 17.44 -1.94
CA LYS A 93 9.42 17.54 -0.57
C LYS A 93 8.08 16.80 -0.45
N VAL A 94 7.96 15.92 0.53
CA VAL A 94 6.74 15.15 0.81
C VAL A 94 6.36 15.33 2.28
N TYR A 95 5.10 15.64 2.56
CA TYR A 95 4.63 15.75 3.94
C TYR A 95 4.38 14.36 4.53
N ARG A 96 5.01 14.08 5.68
CA ARG A 96 4.84 12.80 6.36
C ARG A 96 3.43 12.66 6.92
N GLN A 97 2.93 11.42 6.98
CA GLN A 97 1.58 11.11 7.45
C GLN A 97 1.61 10.50 8.86
N ARG A 98 0.83 11.07 9.78
CA ARG A 98 0.64 10.52 11.12
C ARG A 98 -0.17 9.22 11.06
N ARG A 99 0.31 8.16 11.69
CA ARG A 99 -0.42 6.92 11.93
C ARG A 99 -0.20 6.42 13.35
N THR A 100 -1.24 5.85 13.94
CA THR A 100 -1.11 5.10 15.19
C THR A 100 -0.60 3.70 14.88
N ALA A 101 0.32 3.18 15.67
CA ALA A 101 0.70 1.78 15.62
C ALA A 101 0.74 1.14 17.01
N THR A 102 0.34 -0.12 17.08
CA THR A 102 0.48 -0.94 18.28
C THR A 102 1.82 -1.67 18.25
N ILE A 103 2.59 -1.59 19.33
CA ILE A 103 3.87 -2.31 19.44
C ILE A 103 3.64 -3.67 20.11
N PHE A 104 4.32 -4.68 19.61
CA PHE A 104 4.47 -6.00 20.22
C PHE A 104 5.97 -6.24 20.45
N PRO A 105 6.55 -5.78 21.58
CA PRO A 105 7.99 -5.82 21.83
C PRO A 105 8.57 -7.23 21.79
N ASP A 106 7.86 -8.20 22.37
CA ASP A 106 8.26 -9.61 22.43
C ASP A 106 8.40 -10.25 21.04
N GLU A 107 7.68 -9.69 20.07
CA GLU A 107 7.59 -10.17 18.68
C GLU A 107 8.41 -9.31 17.72
N ASN A 108 9.06 -8.25 18.23
CA ASN A 108 9.71 -7.19 17.45
C ASN A 108 8.80 -6.62 16.33
N LEU A 109 7.50 -6.51 16.61
CA LEU A 109 6.47 -6.18 15.62
C LEU A 109 5.83 -4.82 15.89
N ILE A 110 5.63 -4.05 14.82
CA ILE A 110 4.84 -2.82 14.84
C ILE A 110 3.63 -3.02 13.92
N LYS A 111 2.43 -2.93 14.48
CA LYS A 111 1.17 -3.03 13.75
C LYS A 111 0.60 -1.65 13.47
N ILE A 112 0.65 -1.20 12.22
CA ILE A 112 0.15 0.12 11.81
C ILE A 112 -1.38 0.06 11.61
N GLY A 113 -2.11 0.96 12.29
CA GLY A 113 -3.56 1.08 12.20
C GLY A 113 -4.34 0.21 13.21
N LYS A 114 -5.63 0.53 13.40
CA LYS A 114 -6.51 -0.15 14.37
C LYS A 114 -7.29 -1.31 13.75
N LYS A 115 -8.31 -0.99 12.93
CA LYS A 115 -9.27 -1.96 12.36
C LYS A 115 -9.06 -2.29 10.88
N SER A 116 -8.26 -1.50 10.18
CA SER A 116 -8.08 -1.65 8.73
C SER A 116 -6.61 -1.91 8.44
N VAL A 117 -6.35 -2.96 7.64
CA VAL A 117 -5.01 -3.40 7.20
C VAL A 117 -4.36 -2.39 6.23
N ARG A 118 -4.97 -1.22 6.02
CA ARG A 118 -4.49 -0.19 5.09
C ARG A 118 -3.73 0.92 5.80
N VAL A 119 -2.61 1.31 5.21
CA VAL A 119 -1.83 2.48 5.62
C VAL A 119 -2.42 3.78 5.05
N GLY A 120 -2.99 3.72 3.84
CA GLY A 120 -3.56 4.88 3.14
C GLY A 120 -5.02 5.21 3.48
N PRO A 121 -5.50 6.41 3.13
CA PRO A 121 -6.92 6.72 3.18
C PRO A 121 -7.70 5.81 2.22
N GLY A 122 -9.00 5.65 2.44
CA GLY A 122 -9.84 4.93 1.49
C GLY A 122 -9.89 5.62 0.13
N GLN A 123 -10.09 4.83 -0.92
CA GLN A 123 -10.17 5.29 -2.31
C GLN A 123 -8.88 5.92 -2.86
N ILE A 124 -7.73 5.66 -2.23
CA ILE A 124 -6.42 6.17 -2.70
C ILE A 124 -6.06 5.63 -4.09
N THR A 125 -6.63 4.48 -4.47
CA THR A 125 -6.48 3.88 -5.81
C THR A 125 -7.10 4.71 -6.93
N GLN A 126 -7.89 5.76 -6.64
CA GLN A 126 -8.33 6.73 -7.66
C GLN A 126 -7.16 7.46 -8.33
N ILE A 127 -5.99 7.51 -7.68
CA ILE A 127 -4.80 8.17 -8.24
C ILE A 127 -4.47 7.60 -9.62
N GLY A 128 -4.17 8.48 -10.57
CA GLY A 128 -3.78 8.12 -11.94
C GLY A 128 -4.95 7.93 -12.92
N LEU A 129 -6.19 7.78 -12.42
CA LEU A 129 -7.39 7.74 -13.24
C LEU A 129 -7.84 9.14 -13.64
N THR A 130 -8.56 9.23 -14.78
CA THR A 130 -9.23 10.45 -15.19
C THR A 130 -10.46 10.71 -14.34
N LYS A 131 -10.84 11.99 -14.19
CA LYS A 131 -12.09 12.38 -13.52
C LYS A 131 -13.32 11.72 -14.14
N GLU A 132 -13.36 11.63 -15.46
CA GLU A 132 -14.42 10.96 -16.22
C GLU A 132 -14.54 9.50 -15.82
N LYS A 133 -13.43 8.76 -15.77
CA LYS A 133 -13.44 7.35 -15.37
C LYS A 133 -13.85 7.16 -13.92
N ILE A 134 -13.45 8.07 -13.04
CA ILE A 134 -13.87 8.05 -11.63
C ILE A 134 -15.39 8.24 -11.51
N GLU A 135 -15.96 9.19 -12.25
CA GLU A 135 -17.40 9.44 -12.26
C GLU A 135 -18.18 8.28 -12.90
N GLU A 136 -17.67 7.66 -13.96
CA GLU A 136 -18.22 6.44 -14.54
C GLU A 136 -18.31 5.31 -13.49
N ILE A 137 -17.19 5.02 -12.80
CA ILE A 137 -17.14 3.99 -11.74
C ILE A 137 -18.14 4.31 -10.62
N ARG A 138 -18.22 5.58 -10.19
CA ARG A 138 -19.17 6.02 -9.15
C ARG A 138 -20.61 5.88 -9.61
N GLY A 139 -20.91 6.21 -10.88
CA GLY A 139 -22.22 6.06 -11.49
C GLY A 139 -22.67 4.61 -11.49
N THR A 140 -21.84 3.72 -12.04
CA THR A 140 -22.11 2.27 -12.08
C THR A 140 -22.27 1.68 -10.68
N TRP A 141 -21.45 2.11 -9.72
CA TRP A 141 -21.58 1.68 -8.32
C TRP A 141 -22.93 2.06 -7.71
N LYS A 142 -23.38 3.30 -7.91
CA LYS A 142 -24.68 3.78 -7.39
C LYS A 142 -25.85 3.04 -8.03
N ILE A 143 -25.78 2.77 -9.34
CA ILE A 143 -26.81 1.99 -10.06
C ILE A 143 -26.92 0.57 -9.49
N ASN A 144 -25.77 -0.09 -9.27
CA ASN A 144 -25.73 -1.46 -8.77
C ASN A 144 -26.00 -1.55 -7.25
N ASN A 145 -25.91 -0.43 -6.52
CA ASN A 145 -26.11 -0.37 -5.07
C ASN A 145 -27.02 0.82 -4.70
N PRO A 146 -28.29 0.85 -5.16
CA PRO A 146 -29.15 2.03 -5.05
C PRO A 146 -29.47 2.42 -3.60
N ASN A 147 -29.40 1.47 -2.67
CA ASN A 147 -29.68 1.68 -1.24
C ASN A 147 -28.41 1.93 -0.40
N SER A 148 -27.23 1.97 -1.02
CA SER A 148 -25.96 2.15 -0.32
C SER A 148 -25.55 3.62 -0.31
N THR A 149 -25.33 4.18 0.88
CA THR A 149 -24.68 5.49 1.05
C THR A 149 -23.16 5.40 0.97
N ASN A 150 -22.61 4.19 0.85
CA ASN A 150 -21.18 3.97 0.84
C ASN A 150 -20.57 4.32 -0.52
N ASN A 151 -19.43 4.99 -0.43
CA ASN A 151 -18.53 5.23 -1.54
C ASN A 151 -17.98 3.91 -2.12
N PRO A 152 -17.68 3.82 -3.44
CA PRO A 152 -17.11 2.62 -4.02
C PRO A 152 -15.79 2.24 -3.32
N PRO A 153 -15.53 0.94 -3.06
CA PRO A 153 -14.27 0.49 -2.48
C PRO A 153 -13.10 0.67 -3.45
N ASP A 154 -11.87 0.66 -2.93
CA ASP A 154 -10.64 0.77 -3.72
C ASP A 154 -10.55 -0.28 -4.86
N THR A 155 -11.05 -1.49 -4.61
CA THR A 155 -11.07 -2.57 -5.60
C THR A 155 -11.79 -2.17 -6.89
N ARG A 156 -12.84 -1.35 -6.83
CA ARG A 156 -13.55 -0.89 -8.03
C ARG A 156 -12.73 0.05 -8.90
N PHE A 157 -11.79 0.79 -8.31
CA PHE A 157 -10.86 1.65 -9.07
C PHE A 157 -9.65 0.86 -9.61
N LEU A 158 -9.46 -0.38 -9.16
CA LEU A 158 -8.49 -1.33 -9.73
C LEU A 158 -9.13 -2.26 -10.77
N SER A 159 -10.44 -2.50 -10.71
CA SER A 159 -11.19 -3.30 -11.69
C SER A 159 -11.51 -2.55 -12.98
N VAL A 160 -10.55 -1.81 -13.53
CA VAL A 160 -10.66 -1.09 -14.80
C VAL A 160 -9.35 -1.23 -15.57
N GLU A 161 -9.38 -0.94 -16.86
CA GLU A 161 -8.15 -0.86 -17.66
C GLU A 161 -7.29 0.31 -17.18
N ARG A 162 -6.13 -0.01 -16.62
CA ARG A 162 -5.15 0.94 -16.09
C ARG A 162 -3.80 0.26 -15.90
N THR A 163 -2.75 1.06 -15.77
CA THR A 163 -1.46 0.59 -15.28
C THR A 163 -1.55 0.22 -13.79
N PRO A 164 -0.79 -0.79 -13.32
CA PRO A 164 -0.65 -1.07 -11.90
C PRO A 164 -0.06 0.12 -11.15
N LEU A 165 -0.37 0.19 -9.87
CA LEU A 165 -0.08 1.34 -9.01
C LEU A 165 0.79 0.93 -7.82
N LEU A 166 1.94 1.59 -7.67
CA LEU A 166 2.73 1.57 -6.44
C LEU A 166 2.45 2.84 -5.65
N LEU A 167 2.05 2.68 -4.39
CA LEU A 167 1.85 3.76 -3.43
C LEU A 167 3.00 3.77 -2.44
N ILE A 168 3.63 4.92 -2.22
CA ILE A 168 4.69 5.09 -1.22
C ILE A 168 4.20 6.06 -0.15
N TYR A 169 4.33 5.67 1.11
CA TYR A 169 3.94 6.46 2.27
C TYR A 169 5.16 6.75 3.14
N SER A 170 5.38 8.03 3.47
CA SER A 170 6.30 8.45 4.54
C SER A 170 5.48 8.67 5.80
N LEU A 171 5.77 7.92 6.87
CA LEU A 171 4.96 7.93 8.09
C LEU A 171 5.73 8.46 9.29
N VAL A 172 5.00 9.15 10.16
CA VAL A 172 5.37 9.33 11.56
C VAL A 172 4.42 8.48 12.39
N VAL A 173 4.98 7.62 13.22
CA VAL A 173 4.23 6.63 13.97
C VAL A 173 4.08 7.06 15.43
N GLU A 174 2.83 7.21 15.85
CA GLU A 174 2.47 7.35 17.26
C GLU A 174 2.22 5.97 17.83
N MET A 175 3.05 5.58 18.78
CA MET A 175 3.00 4.26 19.34
C MET A 175 2.01 4.19 20.51
N VAL A 176 1.24 3.11 20.52
CA VAL A 176 0.38 2.73 21.64
C VAL A 176 0.71 1.30 22.06
N ASP A 177 0.53 1.00 23.35
CA ASP A 177 0.60 -0.38 23.84
C ASP A 177 -0.67 -1.18 23.43
N LYS A 178 -0.74 -2.45 23.87
CA LYS A 178 -1.90 -3.32 23.61
C LYS A 178 -3.20 -2.79 24.23
N ASP A 179 -3.08 -2.06 25.34
CA ASP A 179 -4.20 -1.47 26.08
C ASP A 179 -4.61 -0.09 25.55
N GLY A 180 -3.88 0.43 24.56
CA GLY A 180 -4.13 1.72 23.92
C GLY A 180 -3.54 2.92 24.65
N ASN A 181 -2.72 2.71 25.69
CA ASN A 181 -2.00 3.79 26.35
C ASN A 181 -0.86 4.28 25.48
N GLN A 182 -0.53 5.57 25.63
CA GLN A 182 0.52 6.20 24.85
C GLN A 182 1.89 5.62 25.23
N ALA A 183 2.58 5.04 24.25
CA ALA A 183 3.95 4.59 24.35
C ALA A 183 4.91 5.71 23.85
N PRO A 184 6.23 5.60 24.09
CA PRO A 184 7.19 6.56 23.55
C PRO A 184 6.97 6.74 22.04
N ILE A 185 6.82 7.99 21.60
CA ILE A 185 6.70 8.29 20.17
C ILE A 185 8.02 7.87 19.51
N TRP A 186 7.93 7.11 18.42
CA TRP A 186 9.08 6.83 17.57
C TRP A 186 9.60 8.17 17.01
N ASN A 187 10.64 8.69 17.63
CA ASN A 187 11.11 10.06 17.49
C ASN A 187 12.36 10.20 16.61
N GLY A 188 12.85 9.10 16.02
CA GLY A 188 14.09 9.10 15.24
C GLY A 188 13.93 9.13 13.72
N GLU A 189 13.05 8.30 13.16
CA GLU A 189 13.14 7.97 11.73
C GLU A 189 11.77 7.83 11.04
N THR A 190 11.72 8.17 9.75
CA THR A 190 10.54 7.99 8.90
C THR A 190 10.29 6.51 8.69
N VAL A 191 9.08 6.06 9.01
CA VAL A 191 8.64 4.71 8.66
C VAL A 191 8.06 4.74 7.26
N TYR A 192 8.60 3.92 6.37
CA TYR A 192 8.05 3.76 5.02
C TYR A 192 7.05 2.63 4.99
N ALA A 193 5.97 2.83 4.24
CA ALA A 193 5.08 1.77 3.84
C ALA A 193 4.84 1.85 2.33
N ILE A 194 4.56 0.70 1.74
CA ILE A 194 4.18 0.60 0.34
C ILE A 194 2.82 -0.07 0.19
N GLY A 195 2.09 0.30 -0.85
CA GLY A 195 0.88 -0.38 -1.29
C GLY A 195 1.01 -0.76 -2.76
N LEU A 196 0.65 -1.99 -3.11
CA LEU A 196 0.64 -2.48 -4.48
C LEU A 196 -0.81 -2.64 -4.94
N GLY A 197 -1.16 -1.99 -6.04
CA GLY A 197 -2.48 -2.06 -6.68
C GLY A 197 -2.36 -2.69 -8.05
N PHE A 198 -2.76 -3.95 -8.17
CA PHE A 198 -2.83 -4.66 -9.44
C PHE A 198 -4.21 -4.46 -10.07
N PRO A 199 -4.29 -4.10 -11.36
CA PRO A 199 -5.56 -4.04 -12.05
C PRO A 199 -6.14 -5.45 -12.17
N LEU A 200 -7.46 -5.57 -12.02
CA LEU A 200 -8.20 -6.81 -12.22
C LEU A 200 -9.14 -6.61 -13.39
N LEU A 201 -8.75 -7.04 -14.58
CA LEU A 201 -9.66 -6.96 -15.74
C LEU A 201 -10.73 -8.05 -15.59
N GLU A 202 -12.00 -7.71 -15.79
CA GLU A 202 -13.13 -8.66 -15.65
C GLU A 202 -13.03 -9.88 -16.59
N ASN A 203 -12.20 -9.80 -17.63
CA ASN A 203 -11.94 -10.88 -18.59
C ASN A 203 -10.67 -11.69 -18.32
N GLU A 204 -9.86 -11.32 -17.33
CA GLU A 204 -8.76 -12.16 -16.88
C GLU A 204 -9.35 -13.29 -16.03
N SER A 205 -9.16 -14.52 -16.49
CA SER A 205 -9.56 -15.71 -15.75
C SER A 205 -9.02 -15.62 -14.31
N PRO A 206 -9.74 -16.17 -13.30
CA PRO A 206 -9.31 -16.15 -11.88
C PRO A 206 -7.98 -16.89 -11.58
N GLY A 207 -7.18 -17.19 -12.61
CA GLY A 207 -5.94 -17.96 -12.61
C GLY A 207 -4.64 -17.16 -12.63
N LYS A 208 -4.64 -15.81 -12.75
CA LYS A 208 -3.47 -15.00 -12.34
C LYS A 208 -3.51 -14.70 -10.83
N CYS A 209 -3.98 -15.66 -10.04
CA CYS A 209 -3.61 -15.70 -8.64
C CYS A 209 -2.12 -16.03 -8.62
N VAL A 210 -1.27 -15.12 -8.14
CA VAL A 210 0.05 -15.52 -7.61
C VAL A 210 -0.22 -16.74 -6.77
N GLN A 211 0.32 -17.89 -7.16
CA GLN A 211 0.18 -19.11 -6.41
C GLN A 211 0.95 -18.88 -5.12
N TYR A 212 0.24 -18.36 -4.14
CA TYR A 212 0.71 -18.18 -2.79
C TYR A 212 0.91 -19.61 -2.29
N ILE A 213 2.13 -20.15 -2.45
CA ILE A 213 2.50 -21.46 -1.90
C ILE A 213 2.58 -21.25 -0.39
N TYR A 214 1.42 -21.14 0.23
CA TYR A 214 1.25 -21.39 1.63
C TYR A 214 1.39 -22.89 1.79
N ASN A 215 2.59 -23.34 2.14
CA ASN A 215 2.74 -24.63 2.78
C ASN A 215 2.56 -24.40 4.30
N PRO A 216 1.34 -24.56 4.86
CA PRO A 216 1.09 -24.38 6.28
C PRO A 216 1.99 -25.26 7.14
N VAL A 217 2.42 -26.41 6.62
CA VAL A 217 3.27 -27.36 7.34
C VAL A 217 4.70 -26.83 7.45
N ALA A 218 5.24 -26.25 6.37
CA ALA A 218 6.56 -25.61 6.40
C ALA A 218 6.55 -24.30 7.22
N ALA A 219 5.47 -23.52 7.16
CA ALA A 219 5.30 -22.34 7.99
C ALA A 219 5.24 -22.68 9.48
N ARG A 220 4.48 -23.71 9.88
CA ARG A 220 4.41 -24.19 11.28
C ARG A 220 5.77 -24.65 11.82
N SER A 221 6.53 -25.40 11.00
CA SER A 221 7.85 -25.89 11.39
C SER A 221 8.91 -24.78 11.45
N PHE A 222 8.85 -23.76 10.56
CA PHE A 222 9.74 -22.61 10.57
C PHE A 222 9.41 -21.60 11.70
N LEU A 223 8.15 -21.52 12.12
CA LEU A 223 7.66 -20.56 13.13
C LEU A 223 7.77 -21.06 14.58
N GLY A 224 8.23 -22.29 14.83
CA GLY A 224 8.46 -22.81 16.19
C GLY A 224 7.22 -22.78 17.09
N ILE A 225 6.03 -22.92 16.49
CA ILE A 225 4.76 -22.93 17.23
C ILE A 225 4.65 -24.30 17.91
N ASP A 226 4.88 -24.34 19.22
CA ASP A 226 4.60 -25.49 20.07
C ASP A 226 3.08 -25.68 20.19
N GLU A 227 2.60 -26.91 20.08
CA GLU A 227 1.18 -27.27 19.93
C GLU A 227 0.31 -26.88 21.14
N ASN A 228 0.94 -26.45 22.25
CA ASN A 228 0.28 -26.17 23.53
C ASN A 228 -0.16 -24.71 23.76
N MET A 229 -0.04 -23.81 22.76
CA MET A 229 -0.40 -22.38 22.91
C MET A 229 -1.73 -22.00 22.23
N MET A 230 -2.48 -22.96 21.68
CA MET A 230 -3.78 -22.75 21.02
C MET A 230 -4.91 -23.55 21.66
N ASP A 231 -4.86 -23.77 22.97
CA ASP A 231 -6.03 -24.21 23.73
C ASP A 231 -6.25 -23.27 24.92
N SER A 232 -6.99 -22.19 24.67
CA SER A 232 -7.93 -21.64 25.65
C SER A 232 -8.80 -20.57 25.00
N SER A 233 -10.11 -20.79 25.12
CA SER A 233 -11.25 -19.89 24.90
C SER A 233 -11.85 -19.82 23.49
N GLU A 234 -12.38 -20.96 23.03
CA GLU A 234 -13.77 -21.00 22.57
C GLU A 234 -14.57 -21.81 23.60
N GLU A 235 -15.14 -21.14 24.59
CA GLU A 235 -16.31 -21.63 25.35
C GLU A 235 -17.18 -20.41 25.70
N ASP A 236 -18.37 -20.41 25.07
CA ASP A 236 -19.69 -19.85 25.43
C ASP A 236 -19.82 -18.50 26.16
N ASP A 237 -20.66 -17.62 25.59
CA ASP A 237 -21.99 -17.40 26.18
C ASP A 237 -22.93 -16.66 25.19
N GLU A 238 -24.21 -17.03 25.30
CA GLU A 238 -25.40 -16.73 24.47
C GLU A 238 -25.65 -15.26 24.07
#